data_AF-A0A3D4XVM1-F1
#
_entry.id   AF-A0A3D4XVM1-F1
#
_cell.length_a   1.000
_cell.length_b   1.000
_cell.length_c   1.000
_cell.angle_alpha   90.00
_cell.angle_beta   90.00
_cell.angle_gamma   90.00
#
_symmetry.space_group_name_H-M   'P 1'
#
loop_
_entity.id
_entity.type
_entity.pdbx_description
1 polymer ?
#
loop_
_entity_poly.entity_id
_entity_poly.type
_entity_poly.pdbx_seq_one_letter_code
_entity_poly.pdbx_strand_id
1 'polypeptide(L)'
;MNKSSQKDAKSSFVAKSMSVGEFADIAGCPSSEIILFLLRQGMACNKNQVLPVKTIEELAAQYGLEAHVPEAAVEAVESGVEGPTKSERRAPIVVVVGHVDHGKTTLLDYIRKTRVAQREKGGITQHLGAYTVATPQGEIVFLDTPGHEAFTTMRMRGVKVADMAILIIAVDDGVMPQTIEAIKHAKGAKVPIIVALNKIDKAGVARLDDIKTQLSKQGLLVEDWGGDVICVPVSAKEGTGVDHLLEMVNLQAELLELKTSSKGPGVGYILESKVERGRGPVGTVILQYGSVKVGDFFMAGNVVGRVNSLTDSDGKPVKVLGPTNPAQIAGFDEVPQAGDVFRIVLQEEYKKARSGQVKKIEMPAHCDVVSDESLNVILKVDTYSSQDALISAVQKLATQECKNISVVYAGVGAITESDVMLASTAGARIYGFGIKPEYHVQALAKRLGVFIGSYYVIYHLLDDLKEFIELTREPEKIIKKTGEAIVLKVFHIKGSIIAGCSVKSGKIIRGSNAIVWRGPSKIGEGKVQTLQRERRSMKEVAAGFECGLVIAGIADYQPDDRIECFVEEVVAVK
;
A
#
# COMPACT_ATOMS: atom_id res chain seq x y z
N MET A 1 11.55 -31.73 -60.52
CA MET A 1 10.19 -32.00 -61.03
C MET A 1 9.25 -32.06 -59.85
N ASN A 2 8.18 -31.24 -59.90
CA ASN A 2 7.01 -31.18 -59.02
C ASN A 2 7.22 -30.66 -57.60
N LYS A 3 6.56 -29.60 -57.11
CA LYS A 3 5.56 -28.68 -57.67
C LYS A 3 5.68 -27.37 -56.89
N SER A 4 6.04 -26.31 -57.59
CA SER A 4 5.72 -24.93 -57.26
C SER A 4 4.21 -24.73 -57.47
N SER A 5 3.41 -24.59 -56.41
CA SER A 5 2.00 -24.17 -56.50
C SER A 5 1.52 -23.70 -55.13
N GLN A 6 0.87 -22.52 -55.11
CA GLN A 6 0.13 -21.92 -53.99
C GLN A 6 0.94 -21.08 -52.98
N LYS A 7 1.55 -20.00 -53.50
CA LYS A 7 1.23 -18.67 -52.96
C LYS A 7 -0.21 -18.36 -53.36
N ASP A 8 -1.05 -17.99 -52.39
CA ASP A 8 -2.32 -17.24 -52.49
C ASP A 8 -3.38 -17.81 -51.54
N ALA A 9 -3.28 -17.37 -50.29
CA ALA A 9 -4.43 -16.94 -49.50
C ALA A 9 -3.85 -16.10 -48.35
N LYS A 10 -4.08 -14.78 -48.34
CA LYS A 10 -3.95 -14.01 -47.10
C LYS A 10 -4.95 -14.62 -46.12
N SER A 11 -4.49 -15.51 -45.23
CA SER A 11 -5.31 -16.13 -44.20
C SER A 11 -5.60 -15.07 -43.14
N SER A 12 -6.73 -14.39 -43.29
CA SER A 12 -7.27 -13.59 -42.21
C SER A 12 -7.75 -14.50 -41.08
N PHE A 13 -7.33 -14.21 -39.85
CA PHE A 13 -7.77 -14.96 -38.68
C PHE A 13 -8.21 -14.01 -37.57
N VAL A 14 -9.12 -14.48 -36.72
CA VAL A 14 -9.68 -13.69 -35.62
C VAL A 14 -8.72 -13.72 -34.44
N ALA A 15 -8.19 -12.55 -34.03
CA ALA A 15 -7.26 -12.46 -32.91
C ALA A 15 -7.98 -12.81 -31.59
N LYS A 16 -7.66 -13.97 -31.01
CA LYS A 16 -8.11 -14.44 -29.68
C LYS A 16 -6.90 -14.91 -28.90
N SER A 17 -6.96 -14.90 -27.57
CA SER A 17 -5.91 -15.53 -26.74
C SER A 17 -5.77 -17.00 -27.12
N MET A 18 -4.63 -17.38 -27.70
CA MET A 18 -4.35 -18.73 -28.18
C MET A 18 -2.97 -19.17 -27.72
N SER A 19 -2.75 -20.49 -27.68
CA SER A 19 -1.46 -21.06 -27.34
C SER A 19 -0.44 -20.86 -28.47
N VAL A 20 0.85 -20.90 -28.13
CA VAL A 20 1.95 -20.83 -29.12
C VAL A 20 1.80 -21.94 -30.17
N GLY A 21 1.32 -23.13 -29.78
CA GLY A 21 1.02 -24.23 -30.69
C GLY A 21 -0.09 -23.90 -31.69
N GLU A 22 -1.21 -23.37 -31.21
CA GLU A 22 -2.36 -22.99 -32.06
C GLU A 22 -2.00 -21.86 -33.03
N PHE A 23 -1.20 -20.88 -32.59
CA PHE A 23 -0.69 -19.83 -33.47
C PHE A 23 0.27 -20.38 -34.53
N ALA A 24 1.13 -21.34 -34.17
CA ALA A 24 2.04 -21.99 -35.09
C ALA A 24 1.29 -22.76 -36.21
N ASP A 25 0.19 -23.41 -35.85
CA ASP A 25 -0.67 -24.12 -36.79
C ASP A 25 -1.37 -23.15 -37.77
N ILE A 26 -1.81 -21.98 -37.29
CA ILE A 26 -2.42 -20.93 -38.12
C ILE A 26 -1.39 -20.26 -39.04
N ALA A 27 -0.18 -20.03 -38.52
CA ALA A 27 0.92 -19.40 -39.27
C ALA A 27 1.60 -20.37 -40.25
N GLY A 28 1.34 -21.67 -40.16
CA GLY A 28 1.99 -22.69 -40.99
C GLY A 28 3.48 -22.85 -40.72
N CYS A 29 3.96 -22.49 -39.52
CA CYS A 29 5.37 -22.52 -39.13
C CYS A 29 5.61 -23.50 -37.96
N PRO A 30 6.82 -24.07 -37.82
CA PRO A 30 7.14 -24.90 -36.66
C PRO A 30 7.10 -24.11 -35.34
N SER A 31 6.45 -24.66 -34.30
CA SER A 31 6.31 -23.99 -33.00
C SER A 31 7.64 -23.58 -32.36
N SER A 32 8.73 -24.27 -32.68
CA SER A 32 10.09 -23.96 -32.21
C SER A 32 10.62 -22.63 -32.73
N GLU A 33 10.21 -22.20 -33.93
CA GLU A 33 10.65 -20.94 -34.54
C GLU A 33 10.00 -19.74 -33.83
N ILE A 34 8.70 -19.86 -33.52
CA ILE A 34 7.93 -18.85 -32.78
C ILE A 34 8.42 -18.74 -31.33
N ILE A 35 8.75 -19.87 -30.68
CA ILE A 35 9.33 -19.87 -29.33
C ILE A 35 10.68 -19.14 -29.32
N LEU A 36 11.54 -19.40 -30.32
CA LEU A 36 12.85 -18.74 -30.43
C LEU A 36 12.69 -17.22 -30.66
N PHE A 37 11.68 -16.83 -31.43
CA PHE A 37 11.36 -15.43 -31.67
C PHE A 37 10.90 -14.72 -30.38
N LEU A 38 9.97 -15.32 -29.63
CA LEU A 38 9.50 -14.79 -28.35
C LEU A 38 10.64 -14.69 -27.32
N LEU A 39 11.57 -15.64 -27.34
CA LEU A 39 12.76 -15.60 -26.49
C LEU A 39 13.66 -14.39 -26.81
N ARG A 40 13.81 -14.02 -28.09
CA ARG A 40 14.57 -12.83 -28.50
C ARG A 40 13.91 -11.51 -28.07
N GLN A 41 12.58 -11.52 -27.90
CA GLN A 41 11.79 -10.41 -27.36
C GLN A 41 11.77 -10.39 -25.81
N GLY A 42 12.50 -11.31 -25.16
CA GLY A 42 12.59 -11.40 -23.70
C GLY A 42 11.46 -12.20 -23.03
N MET A 43 10.59 -12.87 -23.80
CA MET A 43 9.52 -13.70 -23.29
C MET A 43 9.87 -15.19 -23.41
N ALA A 44 10.16 -15.85 -22.28
CA ALA A 44 10.32 -17.30 -22.25
C ALA A 44 8.95 -17.97 -22.26
N CYS A 45 8.63 -18.67 -23.36
CA CYS A 45 7.35 -19.38 -23.52
C CYS A 45 7.51 -20.85 -23.91
N ASN A 46 6.57 -21.71 -23.48
CA ASN A 46 6.48 -23.10 -23.93
C ASN A 46 5.34 -23.28 -24.96
N LYS A 47 5.29 -24.44 -25.65
CA LYS A 47 4.32 -24.70 -26.73
C LYS A 47 2.84 -24.54 -26.30
N ASN A 48 2.53 -24.83 -25.04
CA ASN A 48 1.15 -24.81 -24.51
C ASN A 48 0.81 -23.49 -23.80
N GLN A 49 1.72 -22.52 -23.78
CA GLN A 49 1.52 -21.26 -23.11
C GLN A 49 0.58 -20.37 -23.91
N VAL A 50 -0.46 -19.87 -23.24
CA VAL A 50 -1.45 -18.97 -23.83
C VAL A 50 -0.85 -17.57 -23.92
N LEU A 51 -0.86 -17.00 -25.13
CA LEU A 51 -0.39 -15.64 -25.39
C LEU A 51 -1.54 -14.63 -25.32
N PRO A 52 -1.30 -13.43 -24.78
CA PRO A 52 -2.27 -12.35 -24.81
C PRO A 52 -2.45 -11.80 -26.23
N VAL A 53 -3.63 -11.23 -26.51
CA VAL A 53 -4.06 -10.78 -27.85
C VAL A 53 -3.06 -9.81 -28.48
N LYS A 54 -2.50 -8.88 -27.71
CA LYS A 54 -1.48 -7.92 -28.18
C LYS A 54 -0.22 -8.59 -28.73
N THR A 55 0.26 -9.64 -28.06
CA THR A 55 1.45 -10.38 -28.51
C THR A 55 1.15 -11.17 -29.78
N ILE A 56 -0.09 -11.63 -29.95
CA ILE A 56 -0.53 -12.33 -31.17
C ILE A 56 -0.66 -11.36 -32.34
N GLU A 57 -1.09 -10.12 -32.12
CA GLU A 57 -1.09 -9.06 -33.14
C GLU A 57 0.34 -8.73 -33.61
N GLU A 58 1.27 -8.57 -32.66
CA GLU A 58 2.68 -8.32 -32.97
C GLU A 58 3.30 -9.47 -33.77
N LEU A 59 3.00 -10.72 -33.41
CA LEU A 59 3.42 -11.89 -34.17
C LEU A 59 2.75 -11.92 -35.55
N ALA A 60 1.45 -11.69 -35.66
CA ALA A 60 0.73 -11.70 -36.93
C ALA A 60 1.27 -10.66 -37.92
N ALA A 61 1.59 -9.45 -37.44
CA ALA A 61 2.18 -8.39 -38.25
C ALA A 61 3.55 -8.79 -38.84
N GLN A 62 4.35 -9.55 -38.09
CA GLN A 62 5.68 -9.99 -38.56
C GLN A 62 5.63 -11.19 -39.51
N TYR A 63 4.66 -12.09 -39.33
CA TYR A 63 4.45 -13.23 -40.22
C TYR A 63 3.54 -12.90 -41.43
N GLY A 64 3.13 -11.64 -41.59
CA GLY A 64 2.35 -11.16 -42.73
C GLY A 64 0.90 -11.63 -42.75
N LEU A 65 0.35 -11.97 -41.59
CA LEU A 65 -1.04 -12.39 -41.41
C LEU A 65 -1.91 -11.19 -41.01
N GLU A 66 -3.02 -10.98 -41.70
CA GLU A 66 -4.01 -9.94 -41.34
C GLU A 66 -4.89 -10.47 -40.19
N ALA A 67 -4.47 -10.21 -38.95
CA ALA A 67 -5.27 -10.49 -37.77
C ALA A 67 -6.41 -9.47 -37.67
N HIS A 68 -7.65 -9.90 -37.91
CA HIS A 68 -8.82 -9.10 -37.60
C HIS A 68 -9.14 -9.30 -36.13
N VAL A 69 -8.93 -8.26 -35.33
CA VAL A 69 -9.51 -8.21 -33.98
C VAL A 69 -11.02 -8.26 -34.17
N PRO A 70 -11.74 -9.23 -33.58
CA PRO A 70 -13.18 -9.09 -33.50
C PRO A 70 -13.41 -7.84 -32.63
N GLU A 71 -13.86 -6.74 -33.24
CA GLU A 71 -14.27 -5.52 -32.51
C GLU A 71 -15.25 -5.88 -31.37
N ALA A 72 -15.95 -7.02 -31.49
CA ALA A 72 -16.78 -7.63 -30.47
C ALA A 72 -16.09 -8.11 -29.17
N ALA A 73 -14.77 -7.96 -28.98
CA ALA A 73 -14.07 -8.34 -27.73
C ALA A 73 -13.39 -7.18 -27.00
N VAL A 74 -13.24 -6.02 -27.64
CA VAL A 74 -12.86 -4.76 -26.96
C VAL A 74 -14.11 -3.95 -26.58
N GLU A 75 -15.22 -4.23 -27.25
CA GLU A 75 -16.56 -3.79 -26.85
C GLU A 75 -17.17 -4.64 -25.72
N ALA A 76 -16.72 -5.87 -25.44
CA ALA A 76 -17.36 -6.71 -24.41
C ALA A 76 -17.10 -6.31 -22.94
N VAL A 77 -16.31 -5.27 -22.67
CA VAL A 77 -16.16 -4.69 -21.32
C VAL A 77 -16.79 -3.28 -21.22
N GLU A 78 -17.17 -2.66 -22.35
CA GLU A 78 -17.84 -1.34 -22.38
C GLU A 78 -19.23 -1.33 -23.08
N SER A 79 -19.65 -2.40 -23.74
CA SER A 79 -20.95 -2.56 -24.40
C SER A 79 -21.54 -3.96 -24.21
N GLY A 80 -21.57 -4.41 -22.95
CA GLY A 80 -22.47 -5.48 -22.47
C GLY A 80 -23.81 -4.98 -21.91
N VAL A 81 -24.06 -3.68 -22.01
CA VAL A 81 -25.37 -3.07 -21.73
C VAL A 81 -25.64 -2.15 -22.90
N GLU A 82 -26.41 -2.61 -23.90
CA GLU A 82 -27.23 -1.67 -24.65
C GLU A 82 -28.13 -1.01 -23.61
N GLY A 83 -27.68 0.15 -23.13
CA GLY A 83 -28.43 0.98 -22.21
C GLY A 83 -29.79 1.24 -22.84
N PRO A 84 -30.89 1.07 -22.10
CA PRO A 84 -32.21 1.43 -22.58
C PRO A 84 -32.17 2.83 -23.19
N THR A 85 -32.85 2.98 -24.31
CA THR A 85 -32.95 4.12 -25.24
C THR A 85 -33.35 5.47 -24.62
N LYS A 86 -33.42 5.58 -23.29
CA LYS A 86 -33.62 6.80 -22.53
C LYS A 86 -32.41 7.01 -21.62
N SER A 87 -31.52 7.89 -22.05
CA SER A 87 -30.44 8.41 -21.23
C SER A 87 -30.98 9.52 -20.33
N GLU A 88 -30.86 9.33 -19.02
CA GLU A 88 -31.23 10.32 -18.00
C GLU A 88 -29.97 11.06 -17.54
N ARG A 89 -30.11 12.31 -17.09
CA ARG A 89 -29.01 13.06 -16.46
C ARG A 89 -28.58 12.33 -15.19
N ARG A 90 -27.27 12.08 -15.04
CA ARG A 90 -26.69 11.46 -13.86
C ARG A 90 -26.19 12.53 -12.89
N ALA A 91 -26.36 12.31 -11.59
CA ALA A 91 -25.71 13.13 -10.59
C ALA A 91 -24.17 12.89 -10.61
N PRO A 92 -23.34 13.94 -10.51
CA PRO A 92 -21.89 13.79 -10.50
C PRO A 92 -21.41 13.10 -9.22
N ILE A 93 -20.47 12.18 -9.39
CA ILE A 93 -19.72 11.57 -8.29
C ILE A 93 -18.45 12.40 -8.09
N VAL A 94 -18.32 13.03 -6.94
CA VAL A 94 -17.28 14.00 -6.62
C VAL A 94 -16.43 13.47 -5.47
N VAL A 95 -15.14 13.24 -5.73
CA VAL A 95 -14.20 12.87 -4.66
C VAL A 95 -13.57 14.11 -4.06
N VAL A 96 -13.46 14.15 -2.73
CA VAL A 96 -12.75 15.23 -2.04
C VAL A 96 -11.37 14.75 -1.63
N VAL A 97 -10.34 15.41 -2.16
CA VAL A 97 -8.92 15.07 -1.94
C VAL A 97 -8.14 16.29 -1.45
N GLY A 98 -7.01 16.05 -0.80
CA GLY A 98 -6.16 17.10 -0.25
C GLY A 98 -5.32 16.62 0.93
N HIS A 99 -4.46 17.50 1.44
CA HIS A 99 -3.59 17.20 2.59
C HIS A 99 -4.38 17.04 3.90
N VAL A 100 -3.79 16.38 4.89
CA VAL A 100 -4.32 16.33 6.27
C VAL A 100 -4.53 17.75 6.80
N ASP A 101 -5.57 17.95 7.61
CA ASP A 101 -5.93 19.24 8.25
C ASP A 101 -6.23 20.43 7.32
N HIS A 102 -6.37 20.18 6.02
CA HIS A 102 -6.88 21.18 5.09
C HIS A 102 -8.41 21.38 5.15
N GLY A 103 -9.10 20.65 6.03
CA GLY A 103 -10.54 20.83 6.29
C GLY A 103 -11.46 20.09 5.32
N LYS A 104 -11.04 18.94 4.77
CA LYS A 104 -11.88 18.07 3.92
C LYS A 104 -13.17 17.65 4.63
N THR A 105 -13.03 16.97 5.76
CA THR A 105 -14.17 16.50 6.56
C THR A 105 -15.02 17.67 7.06
N THR A 106 -14.41 18.82 7.35
CA THR A 106 -15.12 20.04 7.76
C THR A 106 -16.00 20.60 6.63
N LEU A 107 -15.50 20.65 5.39
CA LEU A 107 -16.29 21.07 4.24
C LEU A 107 -17.48 20.14 4.04
N LEU A 108 -17.23 18.83 4.10
CA LEU A 108 -18.27 17.82 3.93
C LEU A 108 -19.30 17.82 5.05
N ASP A 109 -18.89 18.07 6.29
CA ASP A 109 -19.79 18.27 7.42
C ASP A 109 -20.70 19.48 7.23
N TYR A 110 -20.13 20.61 6.78
CA TYR A 110 -20.89 21.81 6.49
C TYR A 110 -21.95 21.54 5.40
N ILE A 111 -21.54 20.93 4.29
CA ILE A 111 -22.42 20.58 3.16
C ILE A 111 -23.55 19.64 3.63
N ARG A 112 -23.24 18.63 4.44
CA ARG A 112 -24.23 17.68 4.98
C ARG A 112 -25.12 18.27 6.05
N LYS A 113 -24.81 19.46 6.59
CA LYS A 113 -25.39 20.00 7.83
C LYS A 113 -25.26 19.00 9.00
N THR A 114 -24.18 18.20 9.00
CA THR A 114 -23.87 17.21 10.04
C THR A 114 -22.56 17.56 10.75
N ARG A 115 -22.23 16.83 11.82
CA ARG A 115 -20.96 16.99 12.55
C ARG A 115 -20.28 15.63 12.72
N VAL A 116 -19.88 15.01 11.61
CA VAL A 116 -19.20 13.71 11.58
C VAL A 116 -17.75 13.85 12.07
N ALA A 117 -17.02 14.90 11.69
CA ALA A 117 -15.65 15.15 12.12
C ALA A 117 -15.52 15.22 13.65
N GLN A 118 -16.53 15.74 14.35
CA GLN A 118 -16.56 15.80 15.82
C GLN A 118 -16.90 14.45 16.49
N ARG A 119 -17.53 13.53 15.75
CA ARG A 119 -17.95 12.21 16.25
C ARG A 119 -16.93 11.12 15.94
N GLU A 120 -16.10 11.31 14.92
CA GLU A 120 -15.03 10.37 14.58
C GLU A 120 -13.90 10.39 15.61
N LYS A 121 -13.40 9.19 15.93
CA LYS A 121 -12.32 9.03 16.90
C LYS A 121 -11.03 9.58 16.32
N GLY A 122 -10.39 10.49 17.05
CA GLY A 122 -9.19 11.20 16.60
C GLY A 122 -9.47 12.40 15.68
N GLY A 123 -10.74 12.73 15.40
CA GLY A 123 -11.11 13.90 14.61
C GLY A 123 -10.73 13.82 13.12
N ILE A 124 -10.48 12.61 12.60
CA ILE A 124 -10.03 12.38 11.22
C ILE A 124 -10.89 11.31 10.52
N THR A 125 -11.16 11.53 9.22
CA THR A 125 -11.78 10.52 8.34
C THR A 125 -10.81 9.37 8.11
N GLN A 126 -11.19 8.16 8.52
CA GLN A 126 -10.38 6.93 8.37
C GLN A 126 -11.04 5.87 7.45
N HIS A 127 -12.30 6.10 7.04
CA HIS A 127 -13.08 5.23 6.16
C HIS A 127 -13.49 5.96 4.89
N LEU A 128 -13.76 5.22 3.80
CA LEU A 128 -14.31 5.82 2.59
C LEU A 128 -15.82 5.99 2.76
N GLY A 129 -16.27 7.23 3.00
CA GLY A 129 -17.69 7.56 3.08
C GLY A 129 -18.25 7.94 1.72
N ALA A 130 -19.51 7.58 1.45
CA ALA A 130 -20.25 8.09 0.31
C ALA A 130 -21.63 8.57 0.73
N TYR A 131 -22.05 9.73 0.24
CA TYR A 131 -23.36 10.30 0.57
C TYR A 131 -23.84 11.25 -0.52
N THR A 132 -25.17 11.40 -0.61
CA THR A 132 -25.83 12.26 -1.59
C THR A 132 -26.26 13.58 -0.95
N VAL A 133 -26.07 14.69 -1.67
CA VAL A 133 -26.46 16.04 -1.27
C VAL A 133 -27.39 16.61 -2.33
N ALA A 134 -28.59 17.04 -1.92
CA ALA A 134 -29.50 17.75 -2.80
C ALA A 134 -29.13 19.23 -2.86
N THR A 135 -28.91 19.74 -4.08
CA THR A 135 -28.73 21.18 -4.37
C THR A 135 -29.90 21.69 -5.23
N PRO A 136 -30.11 23.01 -5.34
CA PRO A 136 -31.18 23.56 -6.18
C PRO A 136 -31.08 23.15 -7.66
N GLN A 137 -29.89 22.79 -8.14
CA GLN A 137 -29.59 22.46 -9.54
C GLN A 137 -29.54 20.94 -9.80
N GLY A 138 -29.59 20.12 -8.76
CA GLY A 138 -29.47 18.66 -8.87
C GLY A 138 -28.85 18.01 -7.63
N GLU A 139 -28.76 16.69 -7.64
CA GLU A 139 -28.07 15.93 -6.60
C GLU A 139 -26.57 15.81 -6.92
N ILE A 140 -25.73 15.82 -5.90
CA ILE A 140 -24.29 15.58 -5.99
C ILE A 140 -23.92 14.46 -5.03
N VAL A 141 -23.13 13.49 -5.47
CA VAL A 141 -22.64 12.40 -4.61
C VAL A 141 -21.20 12.67 -4.23
N PHE A 142 -20.94 12.77 -2.93
CA PHE A 142 -19.59 13.01 -2.43
C PHE A 142 -18.95 11.72 -1.93
N LEU A 143 -17.70 11.50 -2.33
CA LEU A 143 -16.81 10.48 -1.78
C LEU A 143 -15.82 11.16 -0.83
N ASP A 144 -15.92 10.85 0.47
CA ASP A 144 -15.00 11.36 1.50
C ASP A 144 -13.79 10.43 1.61
N THR A 145 -12.61 10.93 1.24
CA THR A 145 -11.37 10.15 1.29
C THR A 145 -10.46 10.56 2.45
N PRO A 146 -9.83 9.59 3.15
CA PRO A 146 -8.85 9.89 4.18
C PRO A 146 -7.64 10.68 3.67
N GLY A 147 -7.19 11.66 4.46
CA GLY A 147 -6.05 12.52 4.12
C GLY A 147 -4.67 11.90 4.36
N HIS A 148 -4.55 10.93 5.25
CA HIS A 148 -3.25 10.42 5.68
C HIS A 148 -2.55 9.63 4.57
N GLU A 149 -1.23 9.76 4.47
CA GLU A 149 -0.37 9.02 3.54
C GLU A 149 -0.58 7.48 3.54
N ALA A 150 -0.91 6.86 4.69
CA ALA A 150 -1.18 5.42 4.76
C ALA A 150 -2.39 4.99 3.89
N PHE A 151 -3.29 5.92 3.55
CA PHE A 151 -4.50 5.67 2.78
C PHE A 151 -4.39 6.07 1.30
N THR A 152 -3.18 6.14 0.73
CA THR A 152 -2.97 6.42 -0.71
C THR A 152 -3.82 5.51 -1.61
N THR A 153 -3.88 4.21 -1.33
CA THR A 153 -4.65 3.26 -2.13
C THR A 153 -6.16 3.59 -2.10
N MET A 154 -6.69 4.04 -0.96
CA MET A 154 -8.09 4.48 -0.87
C MET A 154 -8.35 5.73 -1.71
N ARG A 155 -7.44 6.72 -1.68
CA ARG A 155 -7.56 7.93 -2.53
C ARG A 155 -7.57 7.57 -4.02
N MET A 156 -6.67 6.68 -4.43
CA MET A 156 -6.61 6.19 -5.82
C MET A 156 -7.91 5.50 -6.25
N ARG A 157 -8.54 4.72 -5.37
CA ARG A 157 -9.85 4.10 -5.63
C ARG A 157 -10.95 5.15 -5.77
N GLY A 158 -11.02 6.10 -4.84
CA GLY A 158 -12.00 7.19 -4.89
C GLY A 158 -11.91 8.01 -6.18
N VAL A 159 -10.68 8.35 -6.61
CA VAL A 159 -10.44 9.06 -7.87
C VAL A 159 -10.88 8.25 -9.09
N LYS A 160 -10.65 6.93 -9.12
CA LYS A 160 -11.09 6.09 -10.25
C LYS A 160 -12.60 5.98 -10.40
N VAL A 161 -13.34 6.08 -9.30
CA VAL A 161 -14.81 5.97 -9.29
C VAL A 161 -15.49 7.32 -9.53
N ALA A 162 -14.80 8.42 -9.22
CA ALA A 162 -15.34 9.77 -9.33
C ALA A 162 -15.29 10.32 -10.76
N ASP A 163 -16.28 11.14 -11.10
CA ASP A 163 -16.34 11.90 -12.36
C ASP A 163 -15.47 13.17 -12.29
N MET A 164 -15.29 13.72 -11.09
CA MET A 164 -14.49 14.91 -10.82
C MET A 164 -13.94 14.90 -9.40
N ALA A 165 -12.89 15.68 -9.17
CA ALA A 165 -12.23 15.78 -7.87
C ALA A 165 -12.23 17.23 -7.36
N ILE A 166 -12.62 17.44 -6.10
CA ILE A 166 -12.38 18.69 -5.38
C ILE A 166 -11.05 18.57 -4.65
N LEU A 167 -10.08 19.39 -5.04
CA LEU A 167 -8.79 19.51 -4.38
C LEU A 167 -8.84 20.64 -3.35
N ILE A 168 -8.81 20.27 -2.07
CA ILE A 168 -8.86 21.22 -0.95
C ILE A 168 -7.45 21.60 -0.52
N ILE A 169 -7.17 22.90 -0.55
CA ILE A 169 -5.88 23.48 -0.16
C ILE A 169 -6.15 24.54 0.89
N ALA A 170 -5.57 24.39 2.08
CA ALA A 170 -5.68 25.43 3.08
C ALA A 170 -4.79 26.60 2.74
N VAL A 171 -5.32 27.82 2.85
CA VAL A 171 -4.59 29.05 2.48
C VAL A 171 -3.41 29.29 3.43
N ASP A 172 -3.50 28.84 4.68
CA ASP A 172 -2.44 28.95 5.70
C ASP A 172 -1.26 27.98 5.49
N ASP A 173 -1.44 26.91 4.69
CA ASP A 173 -0.41 25.90 4.42
C ASP A 173 0.10 25.97 2.98
N GLY A 174 -0.80 26.07 2.00
CA GLY A 174 -0.47 26.03 0.58
C GLY A 174 -0.30 24.61 0.01
N VAL A 175 0.46 24.46 -1.07
CA VAL A 175 0.63 23.16 -1.75
C VAL A 175 1.61 22.27 -0.99
N MET A 176 1.09 21.20 -0.39
CA MET A 176 1.83 20.20 0.38
C MET A 176 2.11 18.92 -0.42
N PRO A 177 3.02 18.02 0.02
CA PRO A 177 3.34 16.78 -0.70
C PRO A 177 2.14 15.88 -1.04
N GLN A 178 1.18 15.74 -0.12
CA GLN A 178 -0.06 14.97 -0.37
C GLN A 178 -0.98 15.66 -1.38
N THR A 179 -0.93 17.00 -1.47
CA THR A 179 -1.62 17.76 -2.52
C THR A 179 -1.02 17.42 -3.88
N ILE A 180 0.31 17.42 -3.99
CA ILE A 180 1.02 17.04 -5.23
C ILE A 180 0.69 15.60 -5.64
N GLU A 181 0.64 14.69 -4.67
CA GLU A 181 0.24 13.30 -4.88
C GLU A 181 -1.20 13.20 -5.41
N ALA A 182 -2.15 13.90 -4.79
CA ALA A 182 -3.54 13.93 -5.23
C ALA A 182 -3.70 14.48 -6.66
N ILE A 183 -2.94 15.54 -7.00
CA ILE A 183 -2.91 16.11 -8.37
C ILE A 183 -2.42 15.06 -9.37
N LYS A 184 -1.34 14.32 -9.05
CA LYS A 184 -0.80 13.27 -9.92
C LYS A 184 -1.83 12.15 -10.15
N HIS A 185 -2.51 11.72 -9.11
CA HIS A 185 -3.52 10.65 -9.20
C HIS A 185 -4.73 11.07 -10.04
N ALA A 186 -5.26 12.28 -9.81
CA ALA A 186 -6.37 12.83 -10.60
C ALA A 186 -6.00 13.02 -12.07
N LYS A 187 -4.81 13.57 -12.36
CA LYS A 187 -4.30 13.70 -13.74
C LYS A 187 -4.08 12.35 -14.42
N GLY A 188 -3.51 11.38 -13.71
CA GLY A 188 -3.31 10.02 -14.22
C GLY A 188 -4.62 9.31 -14.56
N ALA A 189 -5.68 9.59 -13.80
CA ALA A 189 -7.03 9.08 -14.04
C ALA A 189 -7.85 9.94 -15.03
N LYS A 190 -7.30 11.06 -15.54
CA LYS A 190 -7.99 12.04 -16.40
C LYS A 190 -9.28 12.60 -15.77
N VAL A 191 -9.29 12.72 -14.45
CA VAL A 191 -10.42 13.27 -13.70
C VAL A 191 -10.26 14.80 -13.60
N PRO A 192 -11.24 15.61 -14.03
CA PRO A 192 -11.20 17.07 -13.91
C PRO A 192 -11.13 17.49 -12.43
N ILE A 193 -10.34 18.53 -12.16
CA ILE A 193 -10.05 19.01 -10.81
C ILE A 193 -10.65 20.39 -10.61
N ILE A 194 -11.42 20.56 -9.55
CA ILE A 194 -11.88 21.85 -9.03
C ILE A 194 -11.10 22.15 -7.76
N VAL A 195 -10.46 23.31 -7.67
CA VAL A 195 -9.66 23.70 -6.51
C VAL A 195 -10.52 24.51 -5.54
N ALA A 196 -10.55 24.07 -4.29
CA ALA A 196 -11.17 24.80 -3.18
C ALA A 196 -10.08 25.33 -2.23
N LEU A 197 -9.88 26.65 -2.22
CA LEU A 197 -8.93 27.32 -1.32
C LEU A 197 -9.60 27.58 0.03
N ASN A 198 -9.32 26.73 1.02
CA ASN A 198 -10.02 26.72 2.31
C ASN A 198 -9.33 27.60 3.37
N LYS A 199 -10.06 27.94 4.44
CA LYS A 199 -9.60 28.77 5.57
C LYS A 199 -9.31 30.24 5.19
N ILE A 200 -10.11 30.81 4.29
CA ILE A 200 -10.01 32.25 3.93
C ILE A 200 -10.24 33.18 5.14
N ASP A 201 -10.84 32.68 6.22
CA ASP A 201 -11.00 33.39 7.49
C ASP A 201 -9.66 33.64 8.23
N LYS A 202 -8.61 32.88 7.93
CA LYS A 202 -7.31 32.94 8.64
C LYS A 202 -6.20 33.69 7.91
N ALA A 203 -6.38 34.02 6.63
CA ALA A 203 -5.31 34.55 5.80
C ALA A 203 -5.78 35.64 4.83
N GLY A 204 -4.90 36.59 4.52
CA GLY A 204 -5.17 37.70 3.61
C GLY A 204 -5.14 37.31 2.13
N VAL A 205 -5.79 38.13 1.30
CA VAL A 205 -5.97 37.95 -0.16
C VAL A 205 -4.65 37.71 -0.92
N ALA A 206 -3.55 38.34 -0.50
CA ALA A 206 -2.24 38.20 -1.14
C ALA A 206 -1.72 36.75 -1.19
N ARG A 207 -2.12 35.90 -0.24
CA ARG A 207 -1.69 34.50 -0.17
C ARG A 207 -2.38 33.60 -1.21
N LEU A 208 -3.51 34.05 -1.76
CA LEU A 208 -4.22 33.30 -2.80
C LEU A 208 -3.43 33.26 -4.11
N ASP A 209 -2.80 34.37 -4.49
CA ASP A 209 -2.00 34.46 -5.72
C ASP A 209 -0.71 33.63 -5.64
N ASP A 210 -0.10 33.55 -4.46
CA ASP A 210 1.03 32.67 -4.20
C ASP A 210 0.65 31.19 -4.42
N ILE A 211 -0.51 30.77 -3.94
CA ILE A 211 -1.00 29.39 -4.10
C ILE A 211 -1.36 29.11 -5.57
N LYS A 212 -1.99 30.06 -6.27
CA LYS A 212 -2.22 29.96 -7.73
C LYS A 212 -0.91 29.77 -8.49
N THR A 213 0.14 30.49 -8.11
CA THR A 213 1.49 30.32 -8.68
C THR A 213 2.06 28.93 -8.39
N GLN A 214 1.86 28.40 -7.17
CA GLN A 214 2.29 27.04 -6.81
C GLN A 214 1.54 25.96 -7.59
N LEU A 215 0.23 26.13 -7.80
CA LEU A 215 -0.61 25.23 -8.61
C LEU A 215 -0.17 25.21 -10.07
N SER A 216 0.13 26.38 -10.64
CA SER A 216 0.67 26.50 -12.00
C SER A 216 1.97 25.72 -12.18
N LYS A 217 2.87 25.74 -11.18
CA LYS A 217 4.09 24.91 -11.18
C LYS A 217 3.82 23.40 -11.18
N GLN A 218 2.67 22.96 -10.65
CA GLN A 218 2.22 21.57 -10.71
C GLN A 218 1.38 21.27 -11.98
N GLY A 219 1.33 22.23 -12.91
CA GLY A 219 0.60 22.15 -14.17
C GLY A 219 -0.91 22.26 -14.02
N LEU A 220 -1.40 22.92 -12.97
CA LEU A 220 -2.81 23.30 -12.84
C LEU A 220 -2.91 24.81 -13.04
N LEU A 221 -3.36 25.23 -14.22
CA LEU A 221 -3.54 26.64 -14.53
C LEU A 221 -4.97 27.05 -14.21
N VAL A 222 -5.13 28.08 -13.38
CA VAL A 222 -6.44 28.56 -12.95
C VAL A 222 -7.13 29.39 -14.03
N GLU A 223 -8.47 29.37 -14.05
CA GLU A 223 -9.30 30.10 -15.02
C GLU A 223 -8.99 31.60 -15.09
N ASP A 224 -8.75 32.25 -13.94
CA ASP A 224 -8.39 33.68 -13.86
C ASP A 224 -7.17 34.04 -14.73
N TRP A 225 -6.29 33.08 -14.98
CA TRP A 225 -5.05 33.24 -15.74
C TRP A 225 -5.13 32.58 -17.13
N GLY A 226 -6.35 32.29 -17.61
CA GLY A 226 -6.61 31.67 -18.90
C GLY A 226 -6.44 30.15 -18.92
N GLY A 227 -6.49 29.50 -17.75
CA GLY A 227 -6.47 28.04 -17.62
C GLY A 227 -7.86 27.40 -17.63
N ASP A 228 -7.89 26.11 -17.33
CA ASP A 228 -9.06 25.23 -17.31
C ASP A 228 -9.50 24.81 -15.89
N VAL A 229 -8.70 25.16 -14.87
CA VAL A 229 -8.95 24.74 -13.49
C VAL A 229 -9.77 25.81 -12.76
N ILE A 230 -11.01 25.45 -12.43
CA ILE A 230 -11.88 26.27 -11.58
C ILE A 230 -11.27 26.38 -10.19
N CYS A 231 -11.15 27.61 -9.67
CA CYS A 231 -10.58 27.88 -8.35
C CYS A 231 -11.56 28.71 -7.51
N VAL A 232 -12.06 28.15 -6.42
CA VAL A 232 -13.05 28.79 -5.54
C VAL A 232 -12.48 29.02 -4.14
N PRO A 233 -12.43 30.28 -3.65
CA PRO A 233 -12.10 30.55 -2.25
C PRO A 233 -13.28 30.20 -1.33
N VAL A 234 -13.02 29.41 -0.28
CA VAL A 234 -14.04 28.93 0.66
C VAL A 234 -13.61 29.05 2.12
N SER A 235 -14.57 29.23 3.03
CA SER A 235 -14.39 28.94 4.46
C SER A 235 -15.34 27.81 4.84
N ALA A 236 -14.81 26.61 5.03
CA ALA A 236 -15.61 25.47 5.48
C ALA A 236 -16.21 25.67 6.89
N LYS A 237 -15.65 26.58 7.69
CA LYS A 237 -16.11 26.86 9.05
C LYS A 237 -17.27 27.85 9.06
N GLU A 238 -17.12 28.98 8.36
CA GLU A 238 -18.14 30.04 8.29
C GLU A 238 -19.19 29.76 7.20
N GLY A 239 -18.90 28.85 6.27
CA GLY A 239 -19.78 28.50 5.15
C GLY A 239 -19.62 29.39 3.92
N THR A 240 -18.78 30.42 3.99
CA THR A 240 -18.56 31.38 2.90
C THR A 240 -18.01 30.67 1.66
N GLY A 241 -18.65 30.90 0.50
CA GLY A 241 -18.21 30.37 -0.79
C GLY A 241 -18.55 28.91 -1.07
N VAL A 242 -19.15 28.18 -0.11
CA VAL A 242 -19.52 26.77 -0.30
C VAL A 242 -20.64 26.63 -1.33
N ASP A 243 -21.65 27.51 -1.31
CA ASP A 243 -22.74 27.47 -2.29
C ASP A 243 -22.20 27.70 -3.72
N HIS A 244 -21.29 28.67 -3.89
CA HIS A 244 -20.61 28.91 -5.17
C HIS A 244 -19.75 27.72 -5.62
N LEU A 245 -19.08 27.02 -4.69
CA LEU A 245 -18.35 25.80 -5.02
C LEU A 245 -19.30 24.71 -5.55
N LEU A 246 -20.48 24.53 -4.95
CA LEU A 246 -21.48 23.56 -5.40
C LEU A 246 -22.06 23.95 -6.78
N GLU A 247 -22.29 25.23 -7.03
CA GLU A 247 -22.73 25.74 -8.32
C GLU A 247 -21.70 25.43 -9.42
N MET A 248 -20.41 25.68 -9.17
CA MET A 248 -19.34 25.37 -10.12
C MET A 248 -19.17 23.86 -10.35
N VAL A 249 -19.37 23.04 -9.33
CA VAL A 249 -19.39 21.56 -9.46
C VAL A 249 -20.52 21.11 -10.38
N ASN A 250 -21.72 21.66 -10.22
CA ASN A 250 -22.85 21.36 -11.10
C ASN A 250 -22.60 21.83 -12.54
N LEU A 251 -22.05 23.02 -12.72
CA LEU A 251 -21.68 23.54 -14.04
C LEU A 251 -20.67 22.62 -14.74
N GLN A 252 -19.64 22.18 -14.02
CA GLN A 252 -18.66 21.23 -14.53
C GLN A 252 -19.31 19.89 -14.90
N ALA A 253 -20.29 19.43 -14.13
CA ALA A 253 -21.03 18.20 -14.42
C ALA A 253 -21.89 18.31 -15.70
N GLU A 254 -22.45 19.49 -15.97
CA GLU A 254 -23.19 19.74 -17.21
C GLU A 254 -22.26 19.70 -18.43
N LEU A 255 -21.04 20.25 -18.31
CA LEU A 255 -20.03 20.20 -19.37
C LEU A 255 -19.55 18.77 -19.67
N LEU A 256 -19.54 17.89 -18.67
CA LEU A 256 -19.18 16.48 -18.83
C LEU A 256 -20.30 15.62 -19.45
N GLU A 257 -21.51 16.18 -19.63
CA GLU A 257 -22.69 15.48 -20.13
C GLU A 257 -22.93 14.11 -19.47
N LEU A 258 -22.89 14.05 -18.13
CA LEU A 258 -23.00 12.77 -17.41
C LEU A 258 -24.36 12.10 -17.65
N LYS A 259 -24.31 10.88 -18.17
CA LYS A 259 -25.47 10.09 -18.61
C LYS A 259 -25.58 8.80 -17.79
N THR A 260 -26.79 8.44 -17.42
CA THR A 260 -27.10 7.15 -16.79
C THR A 260 -28.35 6.53 -17.41
N SER A 261 -28.60 5.27 -17.08
CA SER A 261 -29.84 4.58 -17.42
C SER A 261 -30.36 3.85 -16.20
N SER A 262 -31.54 4.23 -15.74
CA SER A 262 -32.18 3.63 -14.54
C SER A 262 -32.77 2.24 -14.81
N LYS A 263 -32.87 1.82 -16.08
CA LYS A 263 -33.43 0.52 -16.47
C LYS A 263 -32.31 -0.44 -16.89
N GLY A 264 -32.49 -1.72 -16.57
CA GLY A 264 -31.51 -2.78 -16.88
C GLY A 264 -30.74 -3.29 -15.66
N PRO A 265 -29.83 -4.26 -15.86
CA PRO A 265 -29.03 -4.83 -14.78
C PRO A 265 -28.09 -3.78 -14.19
N GLY A 266 -28.04 -3.72 -12.86
CA GLY A 266 -27.16 -2.82 -12.14
C GLY A 266 -25.69 -3.10 -12.42
N VAL A 267 -24.93 -2.07 -12.77
CA VAL A 267 -23.46 -2.09 -12.89
C VAL A 267 -22.90 -0.93 -12.06
N GLY A 268 -21.87 -1.21 -11.28
CA GLY A 268 -21.29 -0.26 -10.34
C GLY A 268 -19.95 -0.70 -9.79
N TYR A 269 -19.56 -0.07 -8.69
CA TYR A 269 -18.29 -0.30 -8.01
C TYR A 269 -18.48 -0.51 -6.52
N ILE A 270 -17.65 -1.37 -5.94
CA ILE A 270 -17.55 -1.52 -4.49
C ILE A 270 -16.66 -0.41 -3.95
N LEU A 271 -17.19 0.38 -3.04
CA LEU A 271 -16.46 1.43 -2.35
C LEU A 271 -15.71 0.89 -1.14
N GLU A 272 -16.42 0.15 -0.28
CA GLU A 272 -15.87 -0.37 0.96
C GLU A 272 -16.54 -1.70 1.35
N SER A 273 -15.80 -2.56 2.04
CA SER A 273 -16.27 -3.86 2.50
C SER A 273 -15.94 -4.05 3.97
N LYS A 274 -16.90 -4.58 4.73
CA LYS A 274 -16.75 -4.89 6.15
C LYS A 274 -17.58 -6.11 6.55
N VAL A 275 -17.31 -6.67 7.73
CA VAL A 275 -18.08 -7.80 8.28
C VAL A 275 -18.95 -7.30 9.42
N GLU A 276 -20.27 -7.40 9.26
CA GLU A 276 -21.24 -7.00 10.29
C GLU A 276 -21.81 -8.22 11.02
N ARG A 277 -21.89 -8.15 12.35
CA ARG A 277 -22.50 -9.23 13.17
C ARG A 277 -23.97 -9.41 12.79
N GLY A 278 -24.35 -10.65 12.47
CA GLY A 278 -25.72 -11.03 12.09
C GLY A 278 -26.07 -10.81 10.62
N ARG A 279 -25.34 -9.94 9.89
CA ARG A 279 -25.54 -9.71 8.45
C ARG A 279 -24.45 -10.33 7.57
N GLY A 280 -23.35 -10.76 8.18
CA GLY A 280 -22.22 -11.36 7.48
C GLY A 280 -21.39 -10.30 6.74
N PRO A 281 -20.72 -10.70 5.64
CA PRO A 281 -20.01 -9.77 4.77
C PRO A 281 -20.97 -8.78 4.11
N VAL A 282 -20.67 -7.49 4.27
CA VAL A 282 -21.43 -6.38 3.69
C VAL A 282 -20.49 -5.48 2.89
N GLY A 283 -20.99 -4.94 1.78
CA GLY A 283 -20.25 -4.05 0.88
C GLY A 283 -21.05 -2.80 0.58
N THR A 284 -20.41 -1.64 0.67
CA THR A 284 -20.96 -0.35 0.20
C THR A 284 -20.71 -0.26 -1.30
N VAL A 285 -21.77 -0.11 -2.08
CA VAL A 285 -21.75 -0.11 -3.55
C VAL A 285 -22.34 1.19 -4.08
N ILE A 286 -21.75 1.70 -5.16
CA ILE A 286 -22.32 2.78 -5.96
C ILE A 286 -22.60 2.27 -7.37
N LEU A 287 -23.82 2.48 -7.85
CA LEU A 287 -24.24 2.06 -9.19
C LEU A 287 -24.02 3.19 -10.19
N GLN A 288 -23.44 2.88 -11.35
CA GLN A 288 -23.36 3.82 -12.48
C GLN A 288 -24.54 3.66 -13.44
N TYR A 289 -25.00 2.43 -13.64
CA TYR A 289 -26.09 2.08 -14.56
C TYR A 289 -27.01 1.04 -13.94
N GLY A 290 -28.24 1.00 -14.41
CA GLY A 290 -29.25 0.02 -14.05
C GLY A 290 -29.78 0.18 -12.63
N SER A 291 -30.46 -0.85 -12.14
CA SER A 291 -31.00 -0.90 -10.78
C SER A 291 -30.78 -2.28 -10.17
N VAL A 292 -30.62 -2.32 -8.84
CA VAL A 292 -30.48 -3.56 -8.07
C VAL A 292 -31.70 -3.76 -7.18
N LYS A 293 -32.23 -4.97 -7.12
CA LYS A 293 -33.36 -5.33 -6.25
C LYS A 293 -32.96 -6.39 -5.23
N VAL A 294 -33.67 -6.40 -4.11
CA VAL A 294 -33.53 -7.48 -3.12
C VAL A 294 -33.92 -8.81 -3.77
N GLY A 295 -33.04 -9.80 -3.66
CA GLY A 295 -33.20 -11.13 -4.24
C GLY A 295 -32.37 -11.38 -5.52
N ASP A 296 -31.80 -10.35 -6.13
CA ASP A 296 -30.98 -10.45 -7.34
C ASP A 296 -29.64 -11.16 -7.05
N PHE A 297 -29.09 -11.81 -8.08
CA PHE A 297 -27.77 -12.41 -8.05
C PHE A 297 -26.75 -11.44 -8.64
N PHE A 298 -25.59 -11.33 -7.99
CA PHE A 298 -24.55 -10.42 -8.42
C PHE A 298 -23.17 -11.08 -8.40
N MET A 299 -22.26 -10.46 -9.14
CA MET A 299 -20.83 -10.73 -9.08
C MET A 299 -20.08 -9.43 -8.81
N ALA A 300 -19.09 -9.54 -7.94
CA ALA A 300 -18.24 -8.47 -7.47
C ALA A 300 -16.79 -8.92 -7.62
N GLY A 301 -16.15 -8.57 -8.73
CA GLY A 301 -14.85 -9.12 -9.09
C GLY A 301 -14.86 -10.64 -9.08
N ASN A 302 -14.12 -11.24 -8.14
CA ASN A 302 -14.05 -12.69 -7.96
C ASN A 302 -15.04 -13.24 -6.93
N VAL A 303 -15.89 -12.42 -6.31
CA VAL A 303 -16.86 -12.85 -5.29
C VAL A 303 -18.25 -12.91 -5.90
N VAL A 304 -19.04 -13.91 -5.52
CA VAL A 304 -20.44 -14.02 -5.91
C VAL A 304 -21.34 -13.86 -4.69
N GLY A 305 -22.59 -13.48 -4.91
CA GLY A 305 -23.54 -13.34 -3.82
C GLY A 305 -24.98 -13.17 -4.30
N ARG A 306 -25.88 -13.10 -3.31
CA ARG A 306 -27.29 -12.80 -3.52
C ARG A 306 -27.70 -11.64 -2.62
N VAL A 307 -28.40 -10.66 -3.16
CA VAL A 307 -28.84 -9.49 -2.40
C VAL A 307 -29.86 -9.90 -1.33
N ASN A 308 -29.43 -9.94 -0.08
CA ASN A 308 -30.30 -10.25 1.06
C ASN A 308 -30.98 -9.00 1.63
N SER A 309 -30.25 -7.90 1.69
CA SER A 309 -30.76 -6.61 2.17
C SER A 309 -30.03 -5.47 1.49
N LEU A 310 -30.75 -4.37 1.24
CA LEU A 310 -30.19 -3.10 0.80
C LEU A 310 -30.47 -2.03 1.86
N THR A 311 -29.47 -1.23 2.18
CA THR A 311 -29.57 -0.13 3.16
C THR A 311 -28.94 1.11 2.55
N ASP A 312 -29.67 2.22 2.52
CA ASP A 312 -29.17 3.50 2.02
C ASP A 312 -28.09 4.08 2.96
N SER A 313 -27.37 5.10 2.49
CA SER A 313 -26.41 5.92 3.23
C SER A 313 -26.94 6.48 4.57
N ASP A 314 -28.25 6.74 4.66
CA ASP A 314 -28.95 7.16 5.89
C ASP A 314 -29.25 6.01 6.88
N GLY A 315 -28.92 4.77 6.54
CA GLY A 315 -29.23 3.59 7.34
C GLY A 315 -30.66 3.06 7.18
N LYS A 316 -31.43 3.60 6.24
CA LYS A 316 -32.82 3.16 5.97
C LYS A 316 -32.85 1.96 5.03
N PRO A 317 -33.67 0.93 5.30
CA PRO A 317 -33.80 -0.22 4.40
C PRO A 317 -34.53 0.19 3.12
N VAL A 318 -33.97 -0.17 1.96
CA VAL A 318 -34.54 0.09 0.64
C VAL A 318 -34.79 -1.22 -0.10
N LYS A 319 -35.78 -1.25 -1.00
CA LYS A 319 -36.13 -2.46 -1.79
C LYS A 319 -35.46 -2.48 -3.17
N VAL A 320 -35.21 -1.30 -3.72
CA VAL A 320 -34.62 -1.08 -5.03
C VAL A 320 -33.56 0.01 -4.88
N LEU A 321 -32.38 -0.23 -5.41
CA LEU A 321 -31.30 0.72 -5.51
C LEU A 321 -31.20 1.21 -6.96
N GLY A 322 -31.30 2.52 -7.16
CA GLY A 322 -31.09 3.15 -8.46
C GLY A 322 -29.63 3.56 -8.68
N PRO A 323 -29.30 4.11 -9.86
CA PRO A 323 -27.97 4.65 -10.13
C PRO A 323 -27.67 5.82 -9.20
N THR A 324 -26.38 6.07 -8.96
CA THR A 324 -25.81 7.21 -8.22
C THR A 324 -25.94 7.14 -6.70
N ASN A 325 -27.03 6.61 -6.15
CA ASN A 325 -27.17 6.52 -4.70
C ASN A 325 -26.25 5.42 -4.10
N PRO A 326 -25.37 5.76 -3.15
CA PRO A 326 -24.55 4.77 -2.47
C PRO A 326 -25.40 3.97 -1.48
N ALA A 327 -25.29 2.64 -1.51
CA ALA A 327 -26.00 1.78 -0.58
C ALA A 327 -25.17 0.58 -0.15
N GLN A 328 -25.44 0.13 1.07
CA GLN A 328 -24.87 -1.06 1.64
C GLN A 328 -25.67 -2.29 1.22
N ILE A 329 -24.98 -3.25 0.63
CA ILE A 329 -25.50 -4.55 0.21
C ILE A 329 -25.00 -5.61 1.19
N ALA A 330 -25.90 -6.50 1.61
CA ALA A 330 -25.56 -7.71 2.36
C ALA A 330 -25.84 -8.96 1.53
N GLY A 331 -25.07 -10.02 1.79
CA GLY A 331 -25.23 -11.33 1.14
C GLY A 331 -24.10 -11.70 0.17
N PHE A 332 -22.89 -11.19 0.41
CA PHE A 332 -21.69 -11.71 -0.23
C PHE A 332 -21.27 -13.03 0.44
N ASP A 333 -20.83 -14.01 -0.35
CA ASP A 333 -20.32 -15.27 0.18
C ASP A 333 -18.98 -15.06 0.91
N GLU A 334 -18.15 -14.14 0.40
CA GLU A 334 -16.86 -13.72 0.97
C GLU A 334 -16.76 -12.18 1.01
N VAL A 335 -15.79 -11.62 1.73
CA VAL A 335 -15.58 -10.16 1.75
C VAL A 335 -15.00 -9.72 0.40
N PRO A 336 -15.70 -8.91 -0.40
CA PRO A 336 -15.21 -8.49 -1.71
C PRO A 336 -14.13 -7.41 -1.59
N GLN A 337 -13.31 -7.24 -2.62
CA GLN A 337 -12.26 -6.22 -2.62
C GLN A 337 -12.86 -4.83 -2.94
N ALA A 338 -12.37 -3.81 -2.25
CA ALA A 338 -12.74 -2.43 -2.54
C ALA A 338 -12.18 -2.00 -3.91
N GLY A 339 -13.03 -1.43 -4.75
CA GLY A 339 -12.74 -1.04 -6.14
C GLY A 339 -13.18 -2.07 -7.19
N ASP A 340 -13.64 -3.25 -6.79
CA ASP A 340 -14.14 -4.26 -7.72
C ASP A 340 -15.40 -3.79 -8.45
N VAL A 341 -15.53 -4.20 -9.71
CA VAL A 341 -16.74 -3.97 -10.51
C VAL A 341 -17.85 -4.89 -9.99
N PHE A 342 -18.96 -4.27 -9.62
CA PHE A 342 -20.19 -4.93 -9.20
C PHE A 342 -21.14 -5.00 -10.40
N ARG A 343 -21.65 -6.19 -10.72
CA ARG A 343 -22.67 -6.37 -11.76
C ARG A 343 -23.74 -7.37 -11.36
N ILE A 344 -25.00 -7.08 -11.71
CA ILE A 344 -26.09 -8.05 -11.62
C ILE A 344 -25.93 -9.06 -12.75
N VAL A 345 -26.10 -10.34 -12.42
CA VAL A 345 -25.98 -11.45 -13.37
C VAL A 345 -27.19 -12.35 -13.34
N LEU A 346 -27.39 -13.08 -14.44
CA LEU A 346 -28.42 -14.10 -14.53
C LEU A 346 -28.02 -15.34 -13.72
N GLN A 347 -29.03 -16.12 -13.33
CA GLN A 347 -28.84 -17.29 -12.46
C GLN A 347 -27.92 -18.36 -13.09
N GLU A 348 -27.87 -18.46 -14.42
CA GLU A 348 -26.99 -19.39 -15.13
C GLU A 348 -25.50 -19.01 -15.02
N GLU A 349 -25.19 -17.71 -15.15
CA GLU A 349 -23.83 -17.19 -14.96
C GLU A 349 -23.39 -17.32 -13.50
N TYR A 350 -24.29 -17.05 -12.56
CA TYR A 350 -24.03 -17.22 -11.13
C TYR A 350 -23.63 -18.66 -10.79
N LYS A 351 -24.34 -19.67 -11.32
CA LYS A 351 -24.00 -21.09 -11.09
C LYS A 351 -22.63 -21.47 -11.65
N LYS A 352 -22.28 -20.99 -12.85
CA LYS A 352 -20.98 -21.24 -13.48
C LYS A 352 -19.83 -20.61 -12.69
N ALA A 353 -19.97 -19.35 -12.29
CA ALA A 353 -18.98 -18.64 -11.51
C ALA A 353 -18.75 -19.28 -10.14
N ARG A 354 -19.84 -19.66 -9.45
CA ARG A 354 -19.77 -20.37 -8.17
C ARG A 354 -19.10 -21.74 -8.29
N SER A 355 -19.33 -22.48 -9.38
CA SER A 355 -18.63 -23.75 -9.63
C SER A 355 -17.15 -23.58 -9.99
N GLY A 356 -16.78 -22.44 -10.58
CA GLY A 356 -15.40 -22.10 -10.93
C GLY A 356 -14.55 -21.70 -9.72
N GLN A 357 -15.15 -21.02 -8.73
CA GLN A 357 -14.49 -20.66 -7.47
C GLN A 357 -14.09 -21.86 -6.62
N VAL A 358 -14.89 -22.94 -6.63
CA VAL A 358 -14.55 -24.18 -5.89
C VAL A 358 -13.24 -24.79 -6.37
N LYS A 359 -12.75 -24.47 -7.58
CA LYS A 359 -11.46 -24.94 -8.10
C LYS A 359 -10.25 -24.06 -7.73
N LYS A 360 -10.42 -23.01 -6.92
CA LYS A 360 -9.34 -22.06 -6.61
C LYS A 360 -9.19 -21.74 -5.11
N ILE A 361 -9.31 -22.76 -4.27
CA ILE A 361 -8.77 -22.73 -2.90
C ILE A 361 -7.60 -23.72 -2.83
N GLU A 362 -6.55 -23.44 -3.60
CA GLU A 362 -5.23 -23.59 -3.01
C GLU A 362 -5.02 -22.32 -2.20
N MET A 363 -5.21 -22.41 -0.88
CA MET A 363 -4.63 -21.42 0.02
C MET A 363 -3.17 -21.25 -0.40
N PRO A 364 -2.66 -20.05 -0.70
CA PRO A 364 -1.25 -19.83 -0.49
C PRO A 364 -1.07 -19.96 1.03
N ALA A 365 -0.71 -21.15 1.48
CA ALA A 365 0.02 -21.30 2.71
C ALA A 365 1.32 -20.52 2.50
N HIS A 366 1.31 -19.21 2.77
CA HIS A 366 2.52 -18.50 3.13
C HIS A 366 2.91 -18.99 4.52
N CYS A 367 3.39 -20.24 4.56
CA CYS A 367 4.41 -20.64 5.50
C CYS A 367 5.74 -20.24 4.85
N ASP A 368 6.01 -18.94 4.79
CA ASP A 368 7.39 -18.53 4.67
C ASP A 368 8.06 -18.95 5.97
N VAL A 369 9.09 -19.77 5.82
CA VAL A 369 9.91 -20.31 6.89
C VAL A 369 10.21 -19.19 7.87
N VAL A 370 9.68 -19.34 9.09
CA VAL A 370 9.92 -18.43 10.21
C VAL A 370 11.43 -18.33 10.37
N SER A 371 11.99 -17.18 10.00
CA SER A 371 13.33 -16.84 10.46
C SER A 371 13.20 -16.45 11.92
N ASP A 372 14.02 -17.07 12.78
CA ASP A 372 14.00 -16.90 14.25
C ASP A 372 14.21 -15.44 14.72
N GLU A 373 14.47 -14.51 13.81
CA GLU A 373 14.71 -13.08 14.08
C GLU A 373 13.63 -12.14 13.50
N SER A 374 12.54 -12.67 12.92
CA SER A 374 11.45 -11.86 12.36
C SER A 374 10.38 -11.49 13.40
N LEU A 375 9.99 -10.21 13.41
CA LEU A 375 8.92 -9.72 14.30
C LEU A 375 7.56 -10.05 13.70
N ASN A 376 6.95 -11.10 14.23
CA ASN A 376 5.65 -11.58 13.77
C ASN A 376 4.50 -10.71 14.29
N VAL A 377 3.66 -10.24 13.37
CA VAL A 377 2.50 -9.39 13.66
C VAL A 377 1.24 -9.97 13.04
N ILE A 378 0.15 -9.98 13.81
CA ILE A 378 -1.19 -10.32 13.33
C ILE A 378 -2.05 -9.06 13.35
N LEU A 379 -2.69 -8.76 12.23
CA LEU A 379 -3.53 -7.58 12.05
C LEU A 379 -5.00 -7.97 11.93
N LYS A 380 -5.86 -7.39 12.77
CA LYS A 380 -7.32 -7.52 12.69
C LYS A 380 -7.94 -6.15 12.53
N VAL A 381 -8.71 -5.96 11.47
CA VAL A 381 -9.20 -4.63 11.09
C VAL A 381 -10.70 -4.65 10.83
N ASP A 382 -11.36 -3.52 11.00
CA ASP A 382 -12.80 -3.38 10.80
C ASP A 382 -13.24 -3.38 9.32
N THR A 383 -12.43 -2.77 8.46
CA THR A 383 -12.68 -2.63 7.02
C THR A 383 -11.51 -3.16 6.19
N TYR A 384 -11.80 -3.67 5.00
CA TYR A 384 -10.77 -4.16 4.07
C TYR A 384 -9.79 -3.05 3.67
N SER A 385 -10.29 -1.84 3.47
CA SER A 385 -9.47 -0.70 3.08
C SER A 385 -8.44 -0.34 4.16
N SER A 386 -8.80 -0.43 5.45
CA SER A 386 -7.85 -0.25 6.56
C SER A 386 -6.82 -1.37 6.63
N GLN A 387 -7.16 -2.58 6.18
CA GLN A 387 -6.22 -3.70 6.06
C GLN A 387 -5.08 -3.35 5.10
N ASP A 388 -5.42 -2.96 3.88
CA ASP A 388 -4.46 -2.61 2.83
C ASP A 388 -3.56 -1.45 3.28
N ALA A 389 -4.16 -0.44 3.91
CA ALA A 389 -3.46 0.73 4.42
C ALA A 389 -2.43 0.36 5.49
N LEU A 390 -2.82 -0.50 6.44
CA LEU A 390 -1.93 -0.97 7.50
C LEU A 390 -0.81 -1.86 6.95
N ILE A 391 -1.11 -2.78 6.03
CA ILE A 391 -0.09 -3.62 5.40
C ILE A 391 0.94 -2.75 4.67
N SER A 392 0.49 -1.77 3.89
CA SER A 392 1.39 -0.85 3.19
C SER A 392 2.22 0.01 4.16
N ALA A 393 1.61 0.48 5.25
CA ALA A 393 2.31 1.24 6.29
C ALA A 393 3.38 0.39 6.99
N VAL A 394 3.06 -0.86 7.34
CA VAL A 394 4.01 -1.80 7.97
C VAL A 394 5.16 -2.14 7.01
N GLN A 395 4.89 -2.34 5.72
CA GLN A 395 5.94 -2.55 4.71
C GLN A 395 6.87 -1.33 4.55
N LYS A 396 6.32 -0.12 4.62
CA LYS A 396 7.13 1.11 4.63
C LYS A 396 8.04 1.17 5.86
N LEU A 397 7.51 0.85 7.04
CA LEU A 397 8.30 0.79 8.28
C LEU A 397 9.39 -0.29 8.21
N ALA A 398 9.08 -1.47 7.69
CA ALA A 398 10.06 -2.56 7.51
C ALA A 398 11.23 -2.13 6.62
N THR A 399 10.98 -1.30 5.60
CA THR A 399 12.02 -0.78 4.70
C THR A 399 12.88 0.30 5.36
N GLN A 400 12.34 1.07 6.29
CA GLN A 400 13.02 2.19 6.94
C GLN A 400 13.90 1.77 8.12
N GLU A 401 13.47 0.79 8.92
CA GLU A 401 14.11 0.45 10.19
C GLU A 401 14.87 -0.89 10.21
N CYS A 402 15.10 -1.49 9.03
CA CYS A 402 15.99 -2.65 8.84
C CYS A 402 15.68 -3.86 9.75
N LYS A 403 14.40 -4.20 9.98
CA LYS A 403 13.98 -5.51 10.52
C LYS A 403 12.93 -6.16 9.63
N ASN A 404 13.02 -7.49 9.54
CA ASN A 404 12.01 -8.33 8.89
C ASN A 404 10.74 -8.37 9.75
N ILE A 405 9.88 -7.35 9.62
CA ILE A 405 8.53 -7.40 10.16
C ILE A 405 7.69 -8.25 9.20
N SER A 406 7.19 -9.37 9.69
CA SER A 406 6.37 -10.31 8.96
C SER A 406 4.92 -10.19 9.43
N VAL A 407 4.04 -9.77 8.53
CA VAL A 407 2.59 -9.88 8.76
C VAL A 407 2.20 -11.33 8.54
N VAL A 408 2.09 -12.10 9.62
CA VAL A 408 1.74 -13.54 9.57
C VAL A 408 0.33 -13.74 9.08
N TYR A 409 -0.58 -12.90 9.55
CA TYR A 409 -1.97 -12.94 9.17
C TYR A 409 -2.61 -11.56 9.26
N ALA A 410 -3.37 -11.19 8.24
CA ALA A 410 -4.21 -10.00 8.24
C ALA A 410 -5.63 -10.40 7.84
N GLY A 411 -6.62 -9.98 8.62
CA GLY A 411 -8.02 -10.31 8.34
C GLY A 411 -8.99 -9.23 8.78
N VAL A 412 -10.15 -9.19 8.11
CA VAL A 412 -11.25 -8.29 8.44
C VAL A 412 -12.20 -8.95 9.44
N GLY A 413 -12.60 -8.22 10.48
CA GLY A 413 -13.56 -8.68 11.48
C GLY A 413 -12.94 -8.95 12.86
N ALA A 414 -13.81 -9.28 13.83
CA ALA A 414 -13.46 -9.37 15.24
C ALA A 414 -12.32 -10.36 15.53
N ILE A 415 -11.57 -10.09 16.60
CA ILE A 415 -10.52 -11.00 17.09
C ILE A 415 -11.20 -12.24 17.68
N THR A 416 -10.83 -13.41 17.18
CA THR A 416 -11.36 -14.72 17.58
C THR A 416 -10.37 -15.49 18.44
N GLU A 417 -10.82 -16.56 19.11
CA GLU A 417 -9.95 -17.44 19.89
C GLU A 417 -8.88 -18.11 19.03
N SER A 418 -9.21 -18.47 17.79
CA SER A 418 -8.27 -19.05 16.83
C SER A 418 -7.09 -18.12 16.52
N ASP A 419 -7.34 -16.80 16.48
CA ASP A 419 -6.30 -15.80 16.24
C ASP A 419 -5.32 -15.74 17.43
N VAL A 420 -5.83 -15.88 18.66
CA VAL A 420 -5.00 -15.92 19.88
C VAL A 420 -4.14 -17.18 19.93
N MET A 421 -4.68 -18.31 19.51
CA MET A 421 -3.93 -19.57 19.42
C MET A 421 -2.82 -19.50 18.36
N LEU A 422 -3.12 -18.91 17.20
CA LEU A 422 -2.13 -18.69 16.14
C LEU A 422 -1.02 -17.75 16.62
N ALA A 423 -1.39 -16.66 17.32
CA ALA A 423 -0.44 -15.73 17.91
C ALA A 423 0.48 -16.39 18.95
N SER A 424 -0.09 -17.22 19.83
CA SER A 424 0.68 -17.96 20.84
C SER A 424 1.66 -18.96 20.21
N THR A 425 1.32 -19.53 19.05
CA THR A 425 2.16 -20.52 18.36
C THR A 425 3.26 -19.83 17.55
N ALA A 426 2.94 -18.71 16.90
CA ALA A 426 3.86 -17.94 16.08
C ALA A 426 4.71 -16.93 16.88
N GLY A 427 4.47 -16.79 18.19
CA GLY A 427 5.09 -15.74 19.01
C GLY A 427 4.71 -14.33 18.55
N ALA A 428 3.52 -14.17 17.94
CA ALA A 428 3.10 -12.92 17.31
C ALA A 428 2.29 -12.03 18.26
N ARG A 429 2.36 -10.71 18.06
CA ARG A 429 1.46 -9.75 18.72
C ARG A 429 0.23 -9.47 17.85
N ILE A 430 -0.94 -9.33 18.48
CA ILE A 430 -2.19 -9.02 17.78
C ILE A 430 -2.49 -7.53 17.90
N TYR A 431 -2.69 -6.86 16.77
CA TYR A 431 -3.14 -5.47 16.70
C TYR A 431 -4.53 -5.40 16.06
N GLY A 432 -5.49 -4.89 16.83
CA GLY A 432 -6.83 -4.59 16.39
C GLY A 432 -6.98 -3.12 15.98
N PHE A 433 -7.46 -2.84 14.78
CA PHE A 433 -7.79 -1.48 14.32
C PHE A 433 -9.30 -1.33 14.12
N GLY A 434 -9.93 -0.39 14.83
CA GLY A 434 -11.37 -0.18 14.79
C GLY A 434 -12.20 -1.24 15.54
N ILE A 435 -11.54 -2.27 16.08
CA ILE A 435 -12.17 -3.43 16.70
C ILE A 435 -11.93 -3.45 18.20
N LYS A 436 -12.99 -3.76 18.96
CA LYS A 436 -12.89 -4.06 20.39
C LYS A 436 -12.86 -5.58 20.61
N PRO A 437 -11.83 -6.13 21.27
CA PRO A 437 -11.77 -7.54 21.60
C PRO A 437 -12.84 -7.90 22.64
N GLU A 438 -13.36 -9.12 22.54
CA GLU A 438 -14.35 -9.65 23.48
C GLU A 438 -13.68 -10.05 24.80
N TYR A 439 -14.47 -10.04 25.89
CA TYR A 439 -13.96 -10.31 27.23
C TYR A 439 -13.32 -11.70 27.35
N HIS A 440 -13.92 -12.72 26.75
CA HIS A 440 -13.40 -14.09 26.77
C HIS A 440 -12.07 -14.21 26.01
N VAL A 441 -11.93 -13.52 24.88
CA VAL A 441 -10.68 -13.46 24.09
C VAL A 441 -9.56 -12.77 24.87
N GLN A 442 -9.86 -11.67 25.57
CA GLN A 442 -8.88 -11.01 26.43
C GLN A 442 -8.43 -11.90 27.60
N ALA A 443 -9.35 -12.65 28.21
CA ALA A 443 -9.02 -13.58 29.28
C ALA A 443 -8.11 -14.72 28.78
N LEU A 444 -8.39 -15.24 27.59
CA LEU A 444 -7.57 -16.26 26.94
C LEU A 444 -6.16 -15.74 26.63
N ALA A 445 -6.05 -14.53 26.08
CA ALA A 445 -4.78 -13.90 25.76
C ALA A 445 -3.90 -13.68 26.99
N LYS A 446 -4.49 -13.23 28.12
CA LYS A 446 -3.77 -13.11 29.40
C LYS A 446 -3.25 -14.45 29.92
N ARG A 447 -4.01 -15.52 29.73
CA ARG A 447 -3.60 -16.87 30.15
C ARG A 447 -2.43 -17.41 29.31
N LEU A 448 -2.42 -17.12 28.01
CA LEU A 448 -1.39 -17.57 27.07
C LEU A 448 -0.21 -16.59 26.94
N GLY A 449 -0.26 -15.43 27.60
CA GLY A 449 0.79 -14.41 27.52
C GLY A 449 0.85 -13.68 26.17
N VAL A 450 -0.23 -13.68 25.40
CA VAL A 450 -0.32 -13.00 24.10
C VAL A 450 -0.74 -11.55 24.29
N PHE A 451 -0.01 -10.62 23.66
CA PHE A 451 -0.37 -9.21 23.65
C PHE A 451 -1.48 -8.91 22.63
N ILE A 452 -2.52 -8.21 23.07
CA ILE A 452 -3.59 -7.68 22.22
C ILE A 452 -3.65 -6.17 22.42
N GLY A 453 -3.25 -5.42 21.38
CA GLY A 453 -3.44 -3.97 21.28
C GLY A 453 -4.72 -3.66 20.51
N SER A 454 -5.47 -2.64 20.93
CA SER A 454 -6.68 -2.21 20.21
C SER A 454 -6.69 -0.70 20.04
N TYR A 455 -6.68 -0.25 18.80
CA TYR A 455 -6.49 1.13 18.41
C TYR A 455 -7.64 1.61 17.55
N TYR A 456 -7.99 2.87 17.69
CA TYR A 456 -8.99 3.56 16.86
C TYR A 456 -8.37 4.63 15.96
N VAL A 457 -7.09 4.92 16.14
CA VAL A 457 -6.33 5.93 15.39
C VAL A 457 -5.07 5.24 14.88
N ILE A 458 -4.84 5.33 13.57
CA ILE A 458 -3.75 4.58 12.92
C ILE A 458 -2.37 4.97 13.45
N TYR A 459 -2.15 6.24 13.82
CA TYR A 459 -0.88 6.72 14.37
C TYR A 459 -0.50 6.00 15.67
N HIS A 460 -1.42 5.89 16.62
CA HIS A 460 -1.13 5.24 17.90
C HIS A 460 -0.76 3.75 17.71
N LEU A 461 -1.34 3.10 16.70
CA LEU A 461 -0.98 1.72 16.35
C LEU A 461 0.43 1.67 15.77
N LEU A 462 0.76 2.56 14.83
CA LEU A 462 2.09 2.62 14.21
C LEU A 462 3.18 3.01 15.20
N ASP A 463 2.88 3.90 16.15
CA ASP A 463 3.81 4.32 17.19
C ASP A 463 4.09 3.18 18.19
N ASP A 464 3.06 2.47 18.67
CA ASP A 464 3.25 1.27 19.50
C ASP A 464 4.03 0.16 18.75
N LEU A 465 3.81 0.04 17.44
CA LEU A 465 4.57 -0.88 16.60
C LEU A 465 6.04 -0.47 16.49
N LYS A 466 6.36 0.83 16.39
CA LYS A 466 7.74 1.34 16.43
C LYS A 466 8.40 1.11 17.78
N GLU A 467 7.71 1.44 18.87
CA GLU A 467 8.22 1.16 20.22
C GLU A 467 8.54 -0.32 20.40
N PHE A 468 7.72 -1.22 19.83
CA PHE A 468 7.98 -2.65 19.83
C PHE A 468 9.23 -3.05 19.02
N ILE A 469 9.47 -2.42 17.88
CA ILE A 469 10.68 -2.62 17.07
C ILE A 469 11.94 -2.19 17.86
N GLU A 470 11.86 -1.03 18.51
CA GLU A 470 12.93 -0.45 19.32
C GLU A 470 13.26 -1.32 20.55
N LEU A 471 12.25 -1.76 21.29
CA LEU A 471 12.41 -2.67 22.45
C LEU A 471 13.12 -3.98 22.10
N THR A 472 12.96 -4.44 20.86
CA THR A 472 13.57 -5.68 20.38
C THR A 472 14.93 -5.42 19.72
N ARG A 473 15.42 -4.18 19.67
CA ARG A 473 16.72 -3.85 19.04
C ARG A 473 17.85 -4.33 19.93
N GLU A 474 18.71 -5.20 19.40
CA GLU A 474 19.95 -5.55 20.08
C GLU A 474 20.85 -4.30 20.18
N PRO A 475 21.50 -4.09 21.33
CA PRO A 475 22.39 -2.94 21.49
C PRO A 475 23.56 -3.02 20.51
N GLU A 476 23.86 -1.92 19.83
CA GLU A 476 24.95 -1.87 18.88
C GLU A 476 26.30 -2.02 19.60
N LYS A 477 27.11 -2.95 19.12
CA LYS A 477 28.49 -3.13 19.58
C LYS A 477 29.36 -2.11 18.87
N ILE A 478 29.72 -1.03 19.56
CA ILE A 478 30.66 -0.05 19.02
C ILE A 478 32.07 -0.50 19.38
N ILE A 479 32.88 -0.75 18.36
CA ILE A 479 34.31 -1.04 18.53
C ILE A 479 35.05 0.27 18.74
N LYS A 480 35.46 0.56 19.97
CA LYS A 480 36.23 1.76 20.30
C LYS A 480 37.72 1.41 20.39
N LYS A 481 38.53 2.01 19.52
CA LYS A 481 40.00 1.91 19.61
C LYS A 481 40.45 2.56 20.92
N THR A 482 41.05 1.77 21.80
CA THR A 482 41.46 2.20 23.14
C THR A 482 42.93 2.64 23.18
N GLY A 483 43.79 2.02 22.36
CA GLY A 483 45.19 2.40 22.28
C GLY A 483 45.98 1.69 21.18
N GLU A 484 47.16 2.22 20.94
CA GLU A 484 48.12 1.72 19.94
C GLU A 484 49.51 1.58 20.57
N ALA A 485 50.13 0.42 20.38
CA ALA A 485 51.47 0.09 20.84
C ALA A 485 52.36 -0.35 19.68
N ILE A 486 53.67 -0.14 19.83
CA ILE A 486 54.68 -0.70 18.91
C ILE A 486 55.59 -1.65 19.68
N VAL A 487 55.86 -2.82 19.09
CA VAL A 487 56.80 -3.81 19.62
C VAL A 487 58.23 -3.31 19.43
N LEU A 488 58.97 -3.15 20.53
CA LEU A 488 60.39 -2.78 20.50
C LEU A 488 61.29 -4.02 20.57
N LYS A 489 60.92 -4.97 21.42
CA LYS A 489 61.72 -6.18 21.63
C LYS A 489 60.84 -7.35 22.02
N VAL A 490 61.19 -8.54 21.54
CA VAL A 490 60.49 -9.79 21.84
C VAL A 490 61.32 -10.59 22.82
N PHE A 491 60.67 -11.10 23.87
CA PHE A 491 61.30 -11.92 24.90
C PHE A 491 60.70 -13.33 24.87
N HIS A 492 61.56 -14.34 24.84
CA HIS A 492 61.17 -15.74 24.93
C HIS A 492 61.43 -16.25 26.34
N ILE A 493 60.36 -16.54 27.09
CA ILE A 493 60.42 -17.17 28.42
C ILE A 493 59.77 -18.54 28.31
N LYS A 494 60.23 -19.54 29.08
CA LYS A 494 59.83 -20.97 29.02
C LYS A 494 58.32 -21.19 28.85
N GLY A 495 57.84 -21.23 27.60
CA GLY A 495 56.44 -21.48 27.21
C GLY A 495 55.59 -20.26 26.81
N SER A 496 56.10 -19.03 26.85
CA SER A 496 55.35 -17.83 26.44
C SER A 496 56.24 -16.74 25.84
N ILE A 497 55.75 -16.11 24.78
CA ILE A 497 56.42 -15.01 24.08
C ILE A 497 55.83 -13.70 24.58
N ILE A 498 56.69 -12.85 25.14
CA ILE A 498 56.31 -11.55 25.68
C ILE A 498 56.79 -10.48 24.72
N ALA A 499 55.87 -9.69 24.18
CA ALA A 499 56.20 -8.52 23.39
C ALA A 499 56.45 -7.34 24.35
N GLY A 500 57.67 -6.83 24.37
CA GLY A 500 58.03 -5.57 25.01
C GLY A 500 57.66 -4.43 24.08
N CYS A 501 56.62 -3.69 24.43
CA CYS A 501 56.01 -2.66 23.59
C CYS A 501 56.05 -1.30 24.26
N SER A 502 56.11 -0.25 23.45
CA SER A 502 55.89 1.13 23.87
C SER A 502 54.53 1.61 23.40
N VAL A 503 53.72 2.15 24.32
CA VAL A 503 52.38 2.66 24.01
C VAL A 503 52.51 4.04 23.35
N LYS A 504 52.16 4.14 22.07
CA LYS A 504 52.22 5.40 21.31
C LYS A 504 51.04 6.32 21.62
N SER A 505 49.84 5.76 21.67
CA SER A 505 48.62 6.56 21.89
C SER A 505 47.56 5.76 22.63
N GLY A 506 46.73 6.47 23.41
CA GLY A 506 45.65 5.87 24.19
C GLY A 506 46.13 5.11 25.43
N LYS A 507 45.36 4.08 25.80
CA LYS A 507 45.63 3.20 26.94
C LYS A 507 45.41 1.75 26.55
N ILE A 508 46.27 0.86 27.02
CA ILE A 508 46.12 -0.59 26.86
C ILE A 508 45.53 -1.15 28.14
N ILE A 509 44.41 -1.87 28.03
CA ILE A 509 43.69 -2.46 29.17
C ILE A 509 43.84 -3.98 29.10
N ARG A 510 44.12 -4.61 30.24
CA ARG A 510 44.16 -6.07 30.32
C ARG A 510 42.77 -6.66 30.03
N GLY A 511 42.68 -7.59 29.08
CA GLY A 511 41.42 -8.21 28.65
C GLY A 511 40.77 -7.57 27.42
N SER A 512 41.30 -6.46 26.88
CA SER A 512 40.85 -5.91 25.60
C SER A 512 41.22 -6.82 24.44
N ASN A 513 40.49 -6.72 23.34
CA ASN A 513 40.86 -7.35 22.08
C ASN A 513 42.00 -6.54 21.43
N ALA A 514 42.95 -7.22 20.81
CA ALA A 514 44.10 -6.62 20.16
C ALA A 514 44.35 -7.26 18.79
N ILE A 515 44.65 -6.43 17.79
CA ILE A 515 45.09 -6.87 16.47
C ILE A 515 46.55 -6.48 16.28
N VAL A 516 47.35 -7.42 15.78
CA VAL A 516 48.76 -7.20 15.44
C VAL A 516 48.91 -7.01 13.94
N TRP A 517 49.57 -5.92 13.55
CA TRP A 517 49.83 -5.50 12.20
C TRP A 517 51.33 -5.48 11.93
N ARG A 518 51.75 -5.97 10.76
CA ARG A 518 53.11 -5.82 10.22
C ARG A 518 53.02 -5.11 8.89
N GLY A 519 53.36 -3.82 8.90
CA GLY A 519 53.06 -2.92 7.79
C GLY A 519 51.53 -2.91 7.50
N PRO A 520 51.09 -3.23 6.27
CA PRO A 520 49.67 -3.28 5.92
C PRO A 520 48.98 -4.62 6.23
N SER A 521 49.71 -5.67 6.63
CA SER A 521 49.18 -7.02 6.78
C SER A 521 48.77 -7.34 8.22
N LYS A 522 47.56 -7.90 8.39
CA LYS A 522 47.07 -8.41 9.68
C LYS A 522 47.69 -9.79 9.96
N ILE A 523 48.44 -9.91 11.06
CA ILE A 523 49.08 -11.17 11.45
C ILE A 523 48.12 -12.02 12.29
N GLY A 524 47.41 -11.38 13.22
CA GLY A 524 46.52 -12.09 14.13
C GLY A 524 45.69 -11.17 14.99
N GLU A 525 44.64 -11.73 15.57
CA GLU A 525 43.77 -11.09 16.55
C GLU A 525 43.65 -11.96 17.80
N GLY A 526 43.58 -11.34 18.96
CA GLY A 526 43.46 -12.06 20.22
C GLY A 526 43.23 -11.16 21.42
N LYS A 527 42.96 -11.77 22.58
CA LYS A 527 42.77 -11.05 23.85
C LYS A 527 44.09 -10.85 24.58
N VAL A 528 44.29 -9.67 25.16
CA VAL A 528 45.46 -9.36 26.01
C VAL A 528 45.33 -10.12 27.34
N GLN A 529 46.10 -11.19 27.52
CA GLN A 529 46.02 -12.05 28.71
C GLN A 529 46.76 -11.46 29.91
N THR A 530 47.99 -10.98 29.67
CA THR A 530 48.83 -10.40 30.72
C THR A 530 49.43 -9.09 30.24
N LEU A 531 49.37 -8.10 31.13
CA LEU A 531 49.99 -6.80 30.97
C LEU A 531 50.89 -6.56 32.20
N GLN A 532 52.18 -6.36 31.95
CA GLN A 532 53.18 -6.20 33.00
C GLN A 532 54.09 -5.00 32.73
N ARG A 533 54.50 -4.30 33.78
CA ARG A 533 55.52 -3.25 33.74
C ARG A 533 56.44 -3.42 34.94
N GLU A 534 57.76 -3.37 34.73
CA GLU A 534 58.77 -3.44 35.81
C GLU A 534 58.53 -4.62 36.79
N ARG A 535 58.10 -5.77 36.25
CA ARG A 535 57.75 -7.02 36.97
C ARG A 535 56.49 -6.96 37.85
N ARG A 536 55.63 -5.94 37.69
CA ARG A 536 54.31 -5.84 38.33
C ARG A 536 53.21 -5.98 37.29
N SER A 537 52.15 -6.72 37.62
CA SER A 537 50.97 -6.82 36.76
C SER A 537 50.11 -5.57 36.89
N MET A 538 49.78 -4.95 35.76
CA MET A 538 49.00 -3.71 35.69
C MET A 538 47.64 -3.97 35.05
N LYS A 539 46.62 -3.20 35.46
CA LYS A 539 45.29 -3.24 34.85
C LYS A 539 45.23 -2.40 33.56
N GLU A 540 45.86 -1.24 33.57
CA GLU A 540 46.00 -0.37 32.40
C GLU A 540 47.41 0.22 32.31
N VAL A 541 47.86 0.49 31.08
CA VAL A 541 49.10 1.23 30.79
C VAL A 541 48.78 2.38 29.83
N ALA A 542 49.18 3.59 30.21
CA ALA A 542 48.96 4.80 29.42
C ALA A 542 50.08 5.06 28.40
N ALA A 543 49.79 5.91 27.41
CA ALA A 543 50.74 6.37 26.41
C ALA A 543 52.04 6.92 27.02
N GLY A 544 53.17 6.66 26.36
CA GLY A 544 54.51 7.09 26.77
C GLY A 544 55.23 6.13 27.72
N PHE A 545 54.58 5.05 28.17
CA PHE A 545 55.20 4.03 29.01
C PHE A 545 55.44 2.72 28.25
N GLU A 546 56.47 2.00 28.69
CA GLU A 546 56.80 0.66 28.20
C GLU A 546 56.03 -0.41 29.01
N CYS A 547 55.56 -1.43 28.30
CA CYS A 547 54.89 -2.58 28.90
C CYS A 547 55.23 -3.87 28.18
N GLY A 548 55.26 -4.97 28.94
CA GLY A 548 55.25 -6.33 28.43
C GLY A 548 53.82 -6.82 28.28
N LEU A 549 53.47 -7.29 27.08
CA LEU A 549 52.16 -7.84 26.78
C LEU A 549 52.25 -9.26 26.20
N VAL A 550 51.24 -10.06 26.51
CA VAL A 550 51.03 -11.40 25.96
C VAL A 550 49.61 -11.47 25.41
N ILE A 551 49.48 -11.76 24.11
CA ILE A 551 48.20 -11.88 23.43
C ILE A 551 47.91 -13.38 23.21
N ALA A 552 46.69 -13.79 23.49
CA ALA A 552 46.25 -15.16 23.25
C ALA A 552 46.30 -15.49 21.75
N GLY A 553 46.95 -16.60 21.38
CA GLY A 553 46.92 -17.14 20.02
C GLY A 553 47.97 -16.58 19.04
N ILE A 554 48.87 -15.69 19.49
CA ILE A 554 49.94 -15.13 18.65
C ILE A 554 51.30 -15.55 19.21
N ALA A 555 52.08 -16.23 18.36
CA ALA A 555 53.44 -16.67 18.67
C ALA A 555 54.52 -16.01 17.80
N ASP A 556 54.14 -15.30 16.74
CA ASP A 556 55.10 -14.57 15.88
C ASP A 556 54.99 -13.07 16.13
N TYR A 557 56.01 -12.51 16.79
CA TYR A 557 56.19 -11.07 16.97
C TYR A 557 57.54 -10.66 16.39
N GLN A 558 57.56 -9.52 15.70
CA GLN A 558 58.78 -8.88 15.24
C GLN A 558 58.90 -7.47 15.83
N PRO A 559 60.13 -6.96 16.00
CA PRO A 559 60.34 -5.53 16.25
C PRO A 559 59.65 -4.71 15.15
N ASP A 560 59.07 -3.57 15.53
CA ASP A 560 58.26 -2.67 14.71
C ASP A 560 56.83 -3.14 14.34
N ASP A 561 56.38 -4.30 14.84
CA ASP A 561 54.97 -4.68 14.72
C ASP A 561 54.07 -3.71 15.50
N ARG A 562 52.93 -3.32 14.90
CA ARG A 562 51.94 -2.41 15.49
C ARG A 562 50.79 -3.19 16.11
N ILE A 563 50.47 -2.88 17.37
CA ILE A 563 49.39 -3.52 18.12
C ILE A 563 48.29 -2.51 18.38
N GLU A 564 47.10 -2.79 17.86
CA GLU A 564 45.92 -1.95 18.05
C GLU A 564 44.95 -2.63 19.00
N CYS A 565 44.67 -1.99 20.14
CA CYS A 565 43.71 -2.49 21.12
C CYS A 565 42.35 -1.82 20.94
N PHE A 566 41.28 -2.61 21.05
CA PHE A 566 39.91 -2.14 21.04
C PHE A 566 39.08 -2.82 22.12
N VAL A 567 38.09 -2.08 22.60
CA VAL A 567 37.08 -2.58 23.53
C VAL A 567 35.74 -2.55 22.80
N GLU A 568 35.01 -3.65 22.91
CA GLU A 568 33.62 -3.72 22.50
C GLU A 568 32.79 -3.06 23.60
N GLU A 569 32.29 -1.86 23.34
CA GLU A 569 31.36 -1.18 24.24
C GLU A 569 29.94 -1.44 23.72
N VAL A 570 29.11 -2.04 24.56
CA VAL A 570 27.69 -2.26 24.27
C VAL A 570 26.98 -0.96 24.61
N VAL A 571 26.64 -0.18 23.59
CA VAL A 571 25.88 1.06 23.78
C VAL A 571 24.42 0.76 23.52
N ALA A 572 23.56 1.05 24.49
CA ALA A 572 22.12 1.05 24.26
C ALA A 572 21.83 2.15 23.24
N VAL A 573 21.26 1.77 22.09
CA VAL A 573 20.86 2.75 21.08
C VAL A 573 19.76 3.63 21.68
N LYS A 574 19.90 4.94 21.52
CA LYS A 574 18.92 5.93 21.98
C LYS A 574 17.77 6.07 21.01
#